data_AF-A0AA39GLH1-F1
#
_entry.id   AF-A0AA39GLH1-F1
#
_cell.length_a   1.000
_cell.length_b   1.000
_cell.length_c   1.000
_cell.angle_alpha   90.00
_cell.angle_beta   90.00
_cell.angle_gamma   90.00
#
_symmetry.space_group_name_H-M   'P 1'
#
loop_
_entity.id
_entity.type
_entity.pdbx_description
1 polymer ?
#
loop_
_entity_poly.entity_id
_entity_poly.type
_entity_poly.pdbx_seq_one_letter_code
_entity_poly.pdbx_strand_id
1 'polypeptide(L)'
;MPPLLRPSEISHVTSHPTGGMLSSLLRRAMSAEMKQVPIPRRGVDYRGKVVLAPMVRSGELPSRLLALHYGADLVWGPETVDKSMIGTTRRVNLETKTIEWTRPSSRPQKPGQEVQTSIIYRLHPTKEAGKHIFQIGTSDPDHAVEAARIVAADVSGIDVNAGCPKPFSTHSGMGAALLRTPEKLCAILEALVKNIVPEFDIGISVKIRLLETAEETEALVRKLCATGITGLTIHCRTTPMRPRERAIRGQLKMIANVCHEAGVACLMNGDVETREEGLRLAEEFGADGAMIATAAEKNPSCFRTADDGGLLPWRDVVDQYLDLALEVDNHWANTKYLLSQMIPGKEPFYQLVVRSKGYKDVCNALEFPHHVQRATEVDIRLGLDGFVSKKALHKAKNASAHAAGGKPGAERQDKKQHKKGLSERGVTTASESKQEVHPVALTG
;
A
#
# COMPACT_ATOMS: atom_id res chain seq x y z
N MET A 1 -5.27 20.17 -96.72
CA MET A 1 -6.72 19.90 -96.71
C MET A 1 -7.08 19.20 -95.40
N PRO A 2 -8.28 19.43 -94.83
CA PRO A 2 -8.92 18.57 -93.80
C PRO A 2 -9.45 17.27 -94.49
N PRO A 3 -10.22 16.34 -93.87
CA PRO A 3 -11.00 16.39 -92.60
C PRO A 3 -10.65 15.19 -91.66
N LEU A 4 -11.44 14.70 -90.68
CA LEU A 4 -12.86 14.85 -90.31
C LEU A 4 -13.04 14.74 -88.76
N LEU A 5 -14.30 14.78 -88.28
CA LEU A 5 -14.72 14.58 -86.88
C LEU A 5 -16.04 13.78 -86.83
N ARG A 6 -16.32 13.16 -85.67
CA ARG A 6 -17.60 12.60 -85.15
C ARG A 6 -17.90 11.10 -85.45
N PRO A 7 -18.82 10.44 -84.69
CA PRO A 7 -18.88 10.35 -83.22
C PRO A 7 -19.38 8.96 -82.68
N SER A 8 -19.69 8.88 -81.37
CA SER A 8 -20.65 7.93 -80.73
C SER A 8 -20.18 6.46 -80.51
N GLU A 9 -20.59 5.68 -79.49
CA GLU A 9 -21.72 5.73 -78.54
C GLU A 9 -21.41 5.20 -77.10
N ILE A 10 -22.17 5.68 -76.10
CA ILE A 10 -22.82 4.95 -74.96
C ILE A 10 -21.93 3.97 -74.12
N SER A 11 -21.75 4.12 -72.80
CA SER A 11 -22.79 4.28 -71.75
C SER A 11 -22.23 4.83 -70.42
N HIS A 12 -23.03 5.65 -69.72
CA HIS A 12 -22.83 5.98 -68.31
C HIS A 12 -23.78 5.15 -67.43
N VAL A 13 -23.26 4.58 -66.34
CA VAL A 13 -24.07 4.16 -65.17
C VAL A 13 -23.67 5.02 -63.99
N THR A 14 -24.65 5.72 -63.42
CA THR A 14 -24.51 6.58 -62.24
C THR A 14 -24.70 5.78 -60.96
N SER A 15 -23.83 5.96 -59.97
CA SER A 15 -24.10 5.62 -58.57
C SER A 15 -24.03 6.88 -57.69
N HIS A 16 -25.01 7.04 -56.79
CA HIS A 16 -25.18 8.26 -56.00
C HIS A 16 -24.24 8.33 -54.78
N PRO A 17 -23.85 9.55 -54.34
CA PRO A 17 -23.11 9.76 -53.11
C PRO A 17 -24.05 9.85 -51.89
N THR A 18 -24.45 8.71 -51.33
CA THR A 18 -25.22 8.66 -50.06
C THR A 18 -24.43 7.92 -48.98
N GLY A 19 -23.68 8.68 -48.16
CA GLY A 19 -22.91 8.13 -47.03
C GLY A 19 -22.24 9.16 -46.12
N GLY A 20 -21.95 10.37 -46.63
CA GLY A 20 -21.20 11.39 -45.88
C GLY A 20 -21.95 12.08 -44.72
N MET A 21 -23.29 12.03 -44.68
CA MET A 21 -24.08 12.82 -43.71
C MET A 21 -24.54 12.02 -42.48
N LEU A 22 -24.74 10.71 -42.60
CA LEU A 22 -25.13 9.87 -41.46
C LEU A 22 -23.98 9.66 -40.47
N SER A 23 -22.73 9.57 -40.93
CA SER A 23 -21.57 9.31 -40.05
C SER A 23 -21.19 10.50 -39.17
N SER A 24 -21.50 11.73 -39.60
CA SER A 24 -21.34 12.95 -38.78
C SER A 24 -22.49 13.17 -37.80
N LEU A 25 -23.72 12.82 -38.20
CA LEU A 25 -24.89 12.91 -37.33
C LEU A 25 -24.88 11.84 -36.23
N LEU A 26 -24.45 10.61 -36.53
CA LEU A 26 -24.27 9.55 -35.52
C LEU A 26 -23.12 9.82 -34.55
N ARG A 27 -22.02 10.47 -34.98
CA ARG A 27 -20.96 10.93 -34.06
C ARG A 27 -21.40 12.09 -33.16
N ARG A 28 -22.40 12.87 -33.57
CA ARG A 28 -23.00 13.94 -32.76
C ARG A 28 -24.04 13.45 -31.73
N ALA A 29 -24.41 12.16 -31.74
CA ALA A 29 -25.49 11.62 -30.92
C ALA A 29 -25.05 10.86 -29.64
N MET A 30 -23.74 10.72 -29.39
CA MET A 30 -23.20 9.99 -28.22
C MET A 30 -22.10 10.76 -27.45
N SER A 31 -21.95 12.06 -27.71
CA SER A 31 -21.16 12.95 -26.86
C SER A 31 -22.10 13.80 -25.99
N ALA A 32 -22.75 13.14 -25.04
CA ALA A 32 -23.01 13.84 -23.79
C ALA A 32 -21.63 14.15 -23.21
N GLU A 33 -21.33 15.43 -23.01
CA GLU A 33 -20.08 15.86 -22.40
C GLU A 33 -20.00 15.18 -21.02
N MET A 34 -19.08 14.21 -20.87
CA MET A 34 -19.03 13.41 -19.65
C MET A 34 -18.86 14.36 -18.47
N LYS A 35 -19.79 14.29 -17.51
CA LYS A 35 -19.69 15.08 -16.30
C LYS A 35 -18.33 14.81 -15.67
N GLN A 36 -17.63 15.86 -15.26
CA GLN A 36 -16.38 15.75 -14.52
C GLN A 36 -16.50 16.58 -13.26
N VAL A 37 -16.24 15.95 -12.10
CA VAL A 37 -15.99 16.68 -10.87
C VAL A 37 -14.72 17.52 -11.08
N PRO A 38 -14.74 18.84 -10.86
CA PRO A 38 -13.55 19.67 -10.98
C PRO A 38 -12.42 19.15 -10.11
N ILE A 39 -11.25 18.93 -10.69
CA ILE A 39 -10.06 18.51 -9.96
C ILE A 39 -9.47 19.75 -9.25
N PRO A 40 -9.30 19.75 -7.91
CA PRO A 40 -8.66 20.84 -7.19
C PRO A 40 -7.23 21.08 -7.68
N ARG A 41 -6.72 22.32 -7.62
CA ARG A 41 -5.48 22.73 -8.30
C ARG A 41 -4.21 22.14 -7.68
N ARG A 42 -4.22 21.74 -6.40
CA ARG A 42 -3.17 20.90 -5.79
C ARG A 42 -3.53 19.40 -5.77
N GLY A 43 -4.74 19.06 -6.22
CA GLY A 43 -5.25 17.70 -6.37
C GLY A 43 -4.64 16.97 -7.57
N VAL A 44 -5.15 15.76 -7.82
CA VAL A 44 -4.75 14.93 -8.97
C VAL A 44 -5.98 14.43 -9.72
N ASP A 45 -5.85 14.26 -11.03
CA ASP A 45 -6.78 13.42 -11.79
C ASP A 45 -6.28 11.97 -11.79
N TYR A 46 -7.18 11.05 -11.47
CA TYR A 46 -6.94 9.61 -11.48
C TYR A 46 -7.16 8.97 -12.86
N ARG A 47 -7.71 9.71 -13.83
CA ARG A 47 -7.98 9.19 -15.18
C ARG A 47 -6.71 8.93 -15.98
N GLY A 48 -6.71 7.81 -16.71
CA GLY A 48 -5.59 7.31 -17.50
C GLY A 48 -4.39 6.84 -16.66
N LYS A 49 -4.53 6.66 -15.33
CA LYS A 49 -3.41 6.43 -14.42
C LYS A 49 -3.20 4.96 -14.06
N VAL A 50 -1.93 4.58 -13.92
CA VAL A 50 -1.54 3.34 -13.23
C VAL A 50 -0.77 3.66 -11.97
N VAL A 51 -1.25 3.16 -10.83
CA VAL A 51 -0.89 3.68 -9.51
C VAL A 51 -0.47 2.58 -8.52
N LEU A 52 0.38 2.94 -7.56
CA LEU A 52 0.75 2.06 -6.44
C LEU A 52 -0.37 2.04 -5.39
N ALA A 53 -0.79 0.83 -5.01
CA ALA A 53 -1.80 0.62 -3.98
C ALA A 53 -1.30 0.94 -2.56
N PRO A 54 -2.21 1.37 -1.66
CA PRO A 54 -1.90 1.47 -0.24
C PRO A 54 -1.66 0.08 0.35
N MET A 55 -0.52 -0.11 1.00
CA MET A 55 -0.11 -1.38 1.60
C MET A 55 0.55 -1.15 2.95
N VAL A 56 -0.05 -1.67 4.03
CA VAL A 56 0.49 -1.56 5.39
C VAL A 56 1.88 -2.21 5.45
N ARG A 57 2.88 -1.47 5.95
CA ARG A 57 4.34 -1.74 5.87
C ARG A 57 4.93 -1.64 4.46
N SER A 58 4.27 -2.13 3.42
CA SER A 58 4.90 -2.22 2.10
C SER A 58 4.91 -0.89 1.34
N GLY A 59 4.00 0.04 1.66
CA GLY A 59 3.88 1.37 1.07
C GLY A 59 4.71 2.48 1.74
N GLU A 60 5.70 2.13 2.57
CA GLU A 60 6.62 3.12 3.13
C GLU A 60 7.40 3.85 2.04
N LEU A 61 8.01 4.99 2.40
CA LEU A 61 8.62 5.94 1.47
C LEU A 61 9.52 5.30 0.39
N PRO A 62 10.48 4.38 0.69
CA PRO A 62 11.34 3.81 -0.34
C PRO A 62 10.57 3.07 -1.44
N SER A 63 9.49 2.35 -1.09
CA SER A 63 8.66 1.63 -2.05
C SER A 63 7.88 2.58 -2.95
N ARG A 64 7.41 3.72 -2.41
CA ARG A 64 6.71 4.75 -3.19
C ARG A 64 7.67 5.43 -4.16
N LEU A 65 8.86 5.82 -3.69
CA LEU A 65 9.92 6.36 -4.54
C LEU A 65 10.33 5.37 -5.64
N LEU A 66 10.42 4.07 -5.33
CA LEU A 66 10.79 3.04 -6.30
C LEU A 66 9.69 2.81 -7.35
N ALA A 67 8.41 2.83 -6.95
CA ALA A 67 7.29 2.76 -7.88
C ALA A 67 7.26 3.99 -8.81
N LEU A 68 7.48 5.20 -8.27
CA LEU A 68 7.60 6.43 -9.08
C LEU A 68 8.79 6.37 -10.05
N HIS A 69 9.94 5.86 -9.61
CA HIS A 69 11.13 5.67 -10.44
C HIS A 69 10.85 4.73 -11.63
N TYR A 70 10.02 3.70 -11.43
CA TYR A 70 9.62 2.77 -12.50
C TYR A 70 8.35 3.17 -13.27
N GLY A 71 7.83 4.39 -13.08
CA GLY A 71 6.74 4.92 -13.93
C GLY A 71 5.33 4.79 -13.37
N ALA A 72 5.15 4.55 -12.06
CA ALA A 72 3.84 4.75 -11.43
C ALA A 72 3.44 6.23 -11.52
N ASP A 73 2.20 6.51 -11.94
CA ASP A 73 1.69 7.88 -12.05
C ASP A 73 1.51 8.54 -10.68
N LEU A 74 0.96 7.78 -9.73
CA LEU A 74 0.59 8.22 -8.38
C LEU A 74 0.91 7.10 -7.37
N VAL A 75 1.15 7.49 -6.11
CA VAL A 75 1.54 6.56 -5.03
C VAL A 75 0.79 6.80 -3.74
N TRP A 76 0.09 5.77 -3.27
CA TRP A 76 -0.58 5.78 -1.97
C TRP A 76 0.38 5.43 -0.83
N GLY A 77 0.18 6.08 0.30
CA GLY A 77 0.78 5.70 1.59
C GLY A 77 0.30 4.33 2.11
N PRO A 78 0.95 3.76 3.15
CA PRO A 78 0.29 2.76 3.97
C PRO A 78 -0.98 3.34 4.59
N GLU A 79 -1.99 2.48 4.84
CA GLU A 79 -3.14 2.83 5.68
C GLU A 79 -2.62 3.30 7.04
N THR A 80 -2.84 4.58 7.34
CA THR A 80 -2.37 5.23 8.56
C THR A 80 -3.58 5.58 9.43
N VAL A 81 -3.60 5.08 10.67
CA VAL A 81 -4.74 5.25 11.57
C VAL A 81 -4.81 6.70 12.05
N ASP A 82 -5.99 7.33 11.98
CA ASP A 82 -6.26 8.70 12.41
C ASP A 82 -5.60 9.07 13.77
N LYS A 83 -5.87 8.28 14.81
CA LYS A 83 -5.36 8.43 16.19
C LYS A 83 -3.85 8.25 16.32
N SER A 84 -3.16 7.74 15.30
CA SER A 84 -1.70 7.71 15.25
C SER A 84 -1.11 9.03 14.75
N MET A 85 -1.83 9.75 13.87
CA MET A 85 -1.43 11.05 13.32
C MET A 85 -1.82 12.23 14.21
N ILE A 86 -3.00 12.17 14.84
CA ILE A 86 -3.48 13.21 15.76
C ILE A 86 -2.44 13.46 16.86
N GLY A 87 -2.06 14.72 17.07
CA GLY A 87 -0.99 15.08 18.03
C GLY A 87 0.44 14.66 17.63
N THR A 88 0.71 14.36 16.36
CA THR A 88 2.09 14.28 15.86
C THR A 88 2.68 15.67 15.61
N THR A 89 4.02 15.76 15.67
CA THR A 89 4.78 16.95 15.28
C THR A 89 5.36 16.74 13.88
N ARG A 90 4.96 17.58 12.92
CA ARG A 90 5.59 17.70 11.60
C ARG A 90 6.99 18.30 11.74
N ARG A 91 8.00 17.62 11.21
CA ARG A 91 9.41 18.04 11.20
C ARG A 91 9.98 17.92 9.79
N VAL A 92 10.91 18.82 9.43
CA VAL A 92 11.70 18.70 8.20
C VAL A 92 13.05 18.11 8.59
N ASN A 93 13.41 16.97 8.01
CA ASN A 93 14.70 16.33 8.19
C ASN A 93 15.61 16.76 7.03
N LEU A 94 16.62 17.58 7.32
CA LEU A 94 17.51 18.15 6.29
C LEU A 94 18.53 17.15 5.74
N GLU A 95 18.89 16.10 6.50
CA GLU A 95 19.84 15.08 6.07
C GLU A 95 19.21 14.15 5.03
N THR A 96 18.03 13.60 5.34
CA THR A 96 17.27 12.74 4.41
C THR A 96 16.41 13.53 3.41
N LYS A 97 16.31 14.86 3.57
CA LYS A 97 15.45 15.77 2.80
C LYS A 97 13.96 15.40 2.84
N THR A 98 13.51 14.78 3.93
CA THR A 98 12.13 14.30 4.10
C THR A 98 11.32 15.18 5.06
N ILE A 99 9.99 15.02 5.01
CA ILE A 99 9.07 15.53 6.03
C ILE A 99 8.60 14.32 6.84
N GLU A 100 8.66 14.47 8.17
CA GLU A 100 8.39 13.42 9.14
C GLU A 100 7.32 13.87 10.13
N TRP A 101 6.30 13.04 10.37
CA TRP A 101 5.34 13.23 11.45
C TRP A 101 5.76 12.33 12.60
N THR A 102 6.13 12.94 13.71
CA THR A 102 6.79 12.28 14.84
C THR A 102 5.95 12.36 16.11
N ARG A 103 6.07 11.36 16.98
CA ARG A 103 5.50 11.37 18.34
C ARG A 103 6.57 10.97 19.35
N PRO A 104 6.59 11.54 20.59
CA PRO A 104 7.44 11.01 21.67
C PRO A 104 7.23 9.51 21.86
N SER A 105 8.32 8.76 22.04
CA SER A 105 8.27 7.33 22.29
C SER A 105 7.60 7.04 23.64
N SER A 106 6.71 6.07 23.67
CA SER A 106 6.09 5.55 24.90
C SER A 106 7.03 4.67 25.74
N ARG A 107 8.28 4.48 25.30
CA ARG A 107 9.29 3.73 26.06
C ARG A 107 9.80 4.55 27.25
N PRO A 108 10.04 3.92 28.43
CA PRO A 108 10.66 4.60 29.56
C PRO A 108 12.01 5.21 29.18
N GLN A 109 12.15 6.52 29.38
CA GLN A 109 13.39 7.25 29.14
C GLN A 109 14.22 7.29 30.41
N LYS A 110 15.56 7.26 30.28
CA LYS A 110 16.44 7.50 31.43
C LYS A 110 16.57 9.00 31.67
N PRO A 111 16.70 9.45 32.93
CA PRO A 111 16.99 10.86 33.23
C PRO A 111 18.20 11.35 32.43
N GLY A 112 18.08 12.51 31.77
CA GLY A 112 19.15 13.13 30.99
C GLY A 112 19.37 12.56 29.58
N GLN A 113 18.55 11.63 29.09
CA GLN A 113 18.54 11.26 27.67
C GLN A 113 17.57 12.17 26.87
N GLU A 114 17.90 12.42 25.60
CA GLU A 114 16.96 13.07 24.68
C GLU A 114 15.69 12.22 24.49
N VAL A 115 14.57 12.91 24.26
CA VAL A 115 13.27 12.31 23.99
C VAL A 115 13.33 11.54 22.67
N GLN A 116 13.55 10.22 22.74
CA GLN A 116 13.44 9.36 21.56
C GLN A 116 12.05 9.54 20.95
N THR A 117 11.99 9.93 19.69
CA THR A 117 10.74 10.05 18.93
C THR A 117 10.56 8.84 18.02
N SER A 118 9.30 8.48 17.77
CA SER A 118 8.92 7.51 16.74
C SER A 118 8.34 8.28 15.55
N ILE A 119 8.83 7.96 14.36
CA ILE A 119 8.25 8.44 13.10
C ILE A 119 6.99 7.62 12.85
N ILE A 120 5.85 8.30 12.70
CA ILE A 120 4.55 7.73 12.36
C ILE A 120 4.36 7.73 10.85
N TYR A 121 4.82 8.80 10.18
CA TYR A 121 4.73 8.95 8.75
C TYR A 121 5.93 9.73 8.19
N ARG A 122 6.35 9.40 6.96
CA ARG A 122 7.44 10.08 6.24
C ARG A 122 7.12 10.20 4.75
N LEU A 123 7.38 11.37 4.17
CA LEU A 123 7.31 11.61 2.72
C LEU A 123 8.50 12.41 2.21
N HIS A 124 8.78 12.33 0.90
CA HIS A 124 9.81 13.15 0.26
C HIS A 124 9.15 14.30 -0.53
N PRO A 125 9.25 15.56 -0.07
CA PRO A 125 8.44 16.68 -0.58
C PRO A 125 8.66 16.99 -2.06
N THR A 126 9.87 16.80 -2.59
CA THR A 126 10.16 17.04 -4.03
C THR A 126 9.96 15.79 -4.90
N LYS A 127 10.41 14.60 -4.46
CA LYS A 127 10.30 13.38 -5.28
C LYS A 127 8.87 12.86 -5.42
N GLU A 128 8.00 13.12 -4.43
CA GLU A 128 6.58 12.73 -4.45
C GLU A 128 5.63 13.90 -4.76
N ALA A 129 6.17 15.08 -5.10
CA ALA A 129 5.40 16.29 -5.40
C ALA A 129 4.35 16.04 -6.49
N GLY A 130 3.08 16.38 -6.21
CA GLY A 130 1.98 16.21 -7.17
C GLY A 130 1.53 14.77 -7.37
N LYS A 131 2.06 13.79 -6.61
CA LYS A 131 1.84 12.35 -6.86
C LYS A 131 1.44 11.54 -5.63
N HIS A 132 1.57 12.11 -4.43
CA HIS A 132 1.35 11.37 -3.20
C HIS A 132 -0.08 11.48 -2.67
N ILE A 133 -0.72 10.33 -2.43
CA ILE A 133 -2.02 10.22 -1.79
C ILE A 133 -1.87 9.62 -0.39
N PHE A 134 -2.38 10.31 0.63
CA PHE A 134 -2.34 9.83 2.01
C PHE A 134 -3.59 9.01 2.34
N GLN A 135 -3.45 7.74 2.70
CA GLN A 135 -4.60 6.90 3.08
C GLN A 135 -4.83 6.87 4.60
N ILE A 136 -6.03 7.28 5.01
CA ILE A 136 -6.49 7.27 6.40
C ILE A 136 -7.31 6.01 6.69
N GLY A 137 -6.95 5.32 7.77
CA GLY A 137 -7.85 4.41 8.48
C GLY A 137 -8.57 5.19 9.57
N THR A 138 -9.90 5.30 9.48
CA THR A 138 -10.73 6.07 10.41
C THR A 138 -12.14 5.46 10.52
N SER A 139 -12.87 5.80 11.58
CA SER A 139 -14.28 5.41 11.78
C SER A 139 -15.15 6.52 12.38
N ASP A 140 -14.66 7.76 12.29
CA ASP A 140 -15.22 8.97 12.89
C ASP A 140 -14.94 10.20 12.01
N PRO A 141 -15.95 11.02 11.65
CA PRO A 141 -15.77 12.15 10.74
C PRO A 141 -14.82 13.25 11.27
N ASP A 142 -14.84 13.53 12.57
CA ASP A 142 -14.06 14.62 13.15
C ASP A 142 -12.58 14.24 13.25
N HIS A 143 -12.28 13.01 13.70
CA HIS A 143 -10.91 12.47 13.66
C HIS A 143 -10.36 12.37 12.23
N ALA A 144 -11.21 12.06 11.24
CA ALA A 144 -10.80 12.02 9.84
C ALA A 144 -10.31 13.38 9.35
N VAL A 145 -11.07 14.45 9.63
CA VAL A 145 -10.70 15.84 9.29
C VAL A 145 -9.45 16.29 10.07
N GLU A 146 -9.37 15.99 11.37
CA GLU A 146 -8.20 16.35 12.18
C GLU A 146 -6.91 15.67 11.66
N ALA A 147 -6.95 14.36 11.40
CA ALA A 147 -5.81 13.61 10.88
C ALA A 147 -5.43 14.04 9.45
N ALA A 148 -6.41 14.35 8.58
CA ALA A 148 -6.16 14.84 7.23
C ALA A 148 -5.49 16.23 7.23
N ARG A 149 -5.98 17.16 8.06
CA ARG A 149 -5.44 18.54 8.17
C ARG A 149 -3.94 18.55 8.55
N ILE A 150 -3.49 17.58 9.33
CA ILE A 150 -2.08 17.44 9.75
C ILE A 150 -1.11 17.17 8.57
N VAL A 151 -1.59 16.62 7.44
CA VAL A 151 -0.77 16.24 6.27
C VAL A 151 -1.16 16.92 4.96
N ALA A 152 -2.37 17.49 4.85
CA ALA A 152 -2.93 18.03 3.61
C ALA A 152 -2.10 19.15 2.94
N ALA A 153 -1.23 19.83 3.72
CA ALA A 153 -0.26 20.80 3.19
C ALA A 153 0.87 20.15 2.35
N ASP A 154 1.15 18.86 2.52
CA ASP A 154 2.33 18.18 1.95
C ASP A 154 2.00 17.03 0.99
N VAL A 155 0.72 16.75 0.77
CA VAL A 155 0.22 15.69 -0.12
C VAL A 155 -0.69 16.24 -1.22
N SER A 156 -1.05 15.41 -2.19
CA SER A 156 -1.86 15.76 -3.36
C SER A 156 -3.27 15.16 -3.35
N GLY A 157 -3.63 14.44 -2.28
CA GLY A 157 -4.98 13.98 -2.01
C GLY A 157 -5.06 13.15 -0.72
N ILE A 158 -6.28 13.02 -0.20
CA ILE A 158 -6.60 12.19 0.96
C ILE A 158 -7.49 11.04 0.51
N ASP A 159 -7.15 9.80 0.89
CA ASP A 159 -7.94 8.60 0.61
C ASP A 159 -8.49 7.98 1.89
N VAL A 160 -9.75 7.54 1.89
CA VAL A 160 -10.34 6.78 3.01
C VAL A 160 -10.28 5.29 2.72
N ASN A 161 -9.66 4.53 3.63
CA ASN A 161 -9.70 3.07 3.58
C ASN A 161 -11.06 2.56 4.06
N ALA A 162 -11.85 2.03 3.13
CA ALA A 162 -13.11 1.32 3.39
C ALA A 162 -13.06 -0.13 2.86
N GLY A 163 -11.86 -0.70 2.68
CA GLY A 163 -11.65 -2.00 2.01
C GLY A 163 -10.74 -2.99 2.74
N CYS A 164 -10.08 -2.60 3.83
CA CYS A 164 -9.20 -3.45 4.61
C CYS A 164 -9.97 -4.46 5.47
N PRO A 165 -9.83 -5.79 5.25
CA PRO A 165 -10.53 -6.81 6.05
C PRO A 165 -9.76 -7.20 7.33
N LYS A 166 -8.56 -6.64 7.56
CA LYS A 166 -7.66 -7.10 8.63
C LYS A 166 -8.15 -6.65 10.01
N PRO A 167 -8.02 -7.51 11.05
CA PRO A 167 -8.45 -7.21 12.42
C PRO A 167 -8.09 -5.84 12.97
N PHE A 168 -6.86 -5.35 12.75
CA PHE A 168 -6.40 -4.06 13.30
C PHE A 168 -7.25 -2.86 12.82
N SER A 169 -7.85 -2.97 11.62
CA SER A 169 -8.75 -1.98 11.04
C SER A 169 -10.18 -2.23 11.51
N THR A 170 -10.68 -3.46 11.31
CA THR A 170 -12.10 -3.78 11.48
C THR A 170 -12.57 -3.75 12.94
N HIS A 171 -11.72 -4.08 13.92
CA HIS A 171 -12.08 -3.99 15.34
C HIS A 171 -12.30 -2.55 15.82
N SER A 172 -11.71 -1.56 15.15
CA SER A 172 -11.92 -0.14 15.42
C SER A 172 -13.03 0.48 14.56
N GLY A 173 -13.79 -0.33 13.82
CA GLY A 173 -14.84 0.13 12.91
C GLY A 173 -14.34 0.74 11.60
N MET A 174 -13.06 0.56 11.26
CA MET A 174 -12.40 1.14 10.08
C MET A 174 -12.31 0.10 8.94
N GLY A 175 -11.96 0.54 7.72
CA GLY A 175 -11.76 -0.36 6.59
C GLY A 175 -13.05 -1.05 6.18
N ALA A 176 -13.01 -2.35 5.93
CA ALA A 176 -14.18 -3.11 5.46
C ALA A 176 -15.36 -3.15 6.45
N ALA A 177 -15.18 -2.70 7.70
CA ALA A 177 -16.28 -2.51 8.63
C ALA A 177 -17.21 -1.35 8.21
N LEU A 178 -16.68 -0.30 7.57
CA LEU A 178 -17.45 0.86 7.08
C LEU A 178 -18.45 0.49 5.99
N LEU A 179 -18.20 -0.58 5.24
CA LEU A 179 -19.12 -1.12 4.23
C LEU A 179 -20.44 -1.62 4.83
N ARG A 180 -20.48 -1.91 6.14
CA ARG A 180 -21.70 -2.27 6.88
C ARG A 180 -22.41 -1.06 7.50
N THR A 181 -21.82 0.13 7.40
CA THR A 181 -22.39 1.40 7.87
C THR A 181 -22.20 2.49 6.81
N PRO A 182 -22.85 2.39 5.63
CA PRO A 182 -22.67 3.33 4.53
C PRO A 182 -22.85 4.80 4.92
N GLU A 183 -23.81 5.08 5.82
CA GLU A 183 -24.15 6.42 6.31
C GLU A 183 -22.98 7.05 7.07
N LYS A 184 -22.26 6.25 7.87
CA LYS A 184 -21.03 6.69 8.55
C LYS A 184 -19.90 6.95 7.55
N LEU A 185 -19.76 6.11 6.53
CA LEU A 185 -18.75 6.32 5.48
C LEU A 185 -19.04 7.60 4.69
N CYS A 186 -20.31 7.86 4.36
CA CYS A 186 -20.72 9.11 3.71
C CYS A 186 -20.42 10.32 4.60
N ALA A 187 -20.78 10.29 5.88
CA ALA A 187 -20.48 11.37 6.81
C ALA A 187 -18.96 11.68 6.95
N ILE A 188 -18.11 10.65 6.93
CA ILE A 188 -16.65 10.80 6.91
C ILE A 188 -16.19 11.51 5.62
N LEU A 189 -16.67 11.07 4.46
CA LEU A 189 -16.30 11.66 3.17
C LEU A 189 -16.83 13.10 3.01
N GLU A 190 -18.07 13.36 3.40
CA GLU A 190 -18.67 14.70 3.40
C GLU A 190 -17.92 15.65 4.33
N ALA A 191 -17.51 15.21 5.52
CA ALA A 191 -16.70 16.00 6.43
C ALA A 191 -15.32 16.33 5.83
N LEU A 192 -14.65 15.36 5.20
CA LEU A 192 -13.39 15.58 4.50
C LEU A 192 -13.55 16.53 3.31
N VAL A 193 -14.56 16.34 2.46
CA VAL A 193 -14.83 17.20 1.30
C VAL A 193 -15.13 18.64 1.76
N LYS A 194 -15.99 18.80 2.77
CA LYS A 194 -16.39 20.11 3.30
C LYS A 194 -15.24 20.89 3.93
N ASN A 195 -14.30 20.23 4.62
CA ASN A 195 -13.28 20.90 5.41
C ASN A 195 -11.90 20.93 4.73
N ILE A 196 -11.47 19.86 4.06
CA ILE A 196 -10.11 19.73 3.53
C ILE A 196 -9.97 20.27 2.12
N VAL A 197 -10.97 20.05 1.24
CA VAL A 197 -10.92 20.52 -0.16
C VAL A 197 -10.80 22.05 -0.25
N PRO A 198 -11.63 22.87 0.42
CA PRO A 198 -11.49 24.33 0.35
C PRO A 198 -10.29 24.88 1.12
N GLU A 199 -9.80 24.20 2.16
CA GLU A 199 -8.67 24.65 2.98
C GLU A 199 -7.31 24.36 2.30
N PHE A 200 -7.21 23.22 1.59
CA PHE A 200 -5.94 22.73 1.04
C PHE A 200 -5.91 22.56 -0.48
N ASP A 201 -7.03 22.73 -1.19
CA ASP A 201 -7.09 22.69 -2.65
C ASP A 201 -6.65 21.32 -3.22
N ILE A 202 -6.96 20.23 -2.50
CA ILE A 202 -6.68 18.82 -2.85
C ILE A 202 -7.97 17.99 -2.91
N GLY A 203 -7.97 16.89 -3.66
CA GLY A 203 -9.12 15.98 -3.78
C GLY A 203 -9.23 14.95 -2.66
N ILE A 204 -10.44 14.40 -2.49
CA ILE A 204 -10.74 13.28 -1.57
C ILE A 204 -11.11 12.04 -2.40
N SER A 205 -10.53 10.89 -2.07
CA SER A 205 -10.88 9.60 -2.67
C SER A 205 -11.29 8.55 -1.63
N VAL A 206 -11.86 7.45 -2.09
CA VAL A 206 -12.21 6.30 -1.24
C VAL A 206 -11.84 4.98 -1.90
N LYS A 207 -11.28 4.04 -1.11
CA LYS A 207 -11.00 2.67 -1.57
C LYS A 207 -11.90 1.65 -0.90
N ILE A 208 -12.76 1.00 -1.70
CA ILE A 208 -13.76 0.01 -1.25
C ILE A 208 -13.49 -1.41 -1.77
N ARG A 209 -14.35 -2.35 -1.36
CA ARG A 209 -14.51 -3.71 -1.90
C ARG A 209 -15.92 -3.89 -2.46
N LEU A 210 -16.12 -4.96 -3.23
CA LEU A 210 -17.46 -5.38 -3.66
C LEU A 210 -18.31 -5.81 -2.43
N LEU A 211 -19.61 -5.55 -2.49
CA LEU A 211 -20.59 -6.12 -1.54
C LEU A 211 -21.05 -7.50 -2.03
N GLU A 212 -22.10 -8.07 -1.40
CA GLU A 212 -22.54 -9.43 -1.73
C GLU A 212 -23.22 -9.47 -3.09
N THR A 213 -24.05 -8.47 -3.40
CA THR A 213 -24.71 -8.33 -4.71
C THR A 213 -24.20 -7.13 -5.52
N ALA A 214 -24.57 -7.11 -6.82
CA ALA A 214 -24.26 -5.99 -7.70
C ALA A 214 -25.10 -4.75 -7.35
N GLU A 215 -26.36 -4.96 -6.97
CA GLU A 215 -27.34 -3.93 -6.61
C GLU A 215 -26.94 -3.22 -5.32
N GLU A 216 -26.47 -3.96 -4.31
CA GLU A 216 -25.89 -3.39 -3.09
C GLU A 216 -24.66 -2.54 -3.41
N THR A 217 -23.77 -3.07 -4.26
CA THR A 217 -22.54 -2.37 -4.68
C THR A 217 -22.87 -1.10 -5.46
N GLU A 218 -23.85 -1.13 -6.36
CA GLU A 218 -24.36 0.04 -7.09
C GLU A 218 -24.90 1.10 -6.12
N ALA A 219 -25.79 0.69 -5.21
CA ALA A 219 -26.42 1.60 -4.25
C ALA A 219 -25.38 2.26 -3.32
N LEU A 220 -24.35 1.52 -2.90
CA LEU A 220 -23.22 2.09 -2.16
C LEU A 220 -22.44 3.08 -3.02
N VAL A 221 -22.02 2.72 -4.23
CA VAL A 221 -21.21 3.59 -5.10
C VAL A 221 -21.98 4.89 -5.43
N ARG A 222 -23.29 4.83 -5.68
CA ARG A 222 -24.16 6.01 -5.86
C ARG A 222 -24.13 6.94 -4.63
N LYS A 223 -24.29 6.40 -3.42
CA LYS A 223 -24.17 7.18 -2.17
C LYS A 223 -22.79 7.83 -2.04
N LEU A 224 -21.71 7.08 -2.26
CA LEU A 224 -20.34 7.58 -2.12
C LEU A 224 -20.02 8.70 -3.12
N CYS A 225 -20.44 8.56 -4.38
CA CYS A 225 -20.21 9.60 -5.39
C CYS A 225 -20.94 10.91 -5.09
N ALA A 226 -22.10 10.85 -4.42
CA ALA A 226 -22.86 12.04 -4.02
C ALA A 226 -22.16 12.90 -2.95
N THR A 227 -21.16 12.35 -2.24
CA THR A 227 -20.42 13.07 -1.17
C THR A 227 -19.45 14.15 -1.70
N GLY A 228 -19.17 14.18 -3.01
CA GLY A 228 -18.23 15.12 -3.63
C GLY A 228 -16.78 14.65 -3.71
N ILE A 229 -16.51 13.35 -3.52
CA ILE A 229 -15.21 12.75 -3.81
C ILE A 229 -14.77 12.95 -5.28
N THR A 230 -13.46 13.03 -5.51
CA THR A 230 -12.87 13.14 -6.85
C THR A 230 -12.51 11.77 -7.45
N GLY A 231 -12.35 10.73 -6.63
CA GLY A 231 -12.03 9.38 -7.09
C GLY A 231 -12.54 8.26 -6.20
N LEU A 232 -12.87 7.12 -6.82
CA LEU A 232 -13.22 5.88 -6.16
C LEU A 232 -12.33 4.75 -6.69
N THR A 233 -11.74 3.96 -5.79
CA THR A 233 -11.00 2.74 -6.15
C THR A 233 -11.77 1.51 -5.68
N ILE A 234 -12.17 0.65 -6.61
CA ILE A 234 -12.82 -0.62 -6.30
C ILE A 234 -11.81 -1.77 -6.31
N HIS A 235 -11.63 -2.46 -5.17
CA HIS A 235 -11.04 -3.79 -5.19
C HIS A 235 -12.11 -4.79 -5.62
N CYS A 236 -11.93 -5.40 -6.79
CA CYS A 236 -12.77 -6.43 -7.39
C CYS A 236 -12.75 -7.77 -6.62
N ARG A 237 -12.96 -7.74 -5.31
CA ARG A 237 -13.14 -8.89 -4.41
C ARG A 237 -14.11 -8.47 -3.31
N THR A 238 -14.96 -9.37 -2.84
CA THR A 238 -15.76 -9.13 -1.64
C THR A 238 -14.88 -9.21 -0.39
N THR A 239 -15.38 -8.74 0.76
CA THR A 239 -14.63 -8.75 2.03
C THR A 239 -14.18 -10.16 2.48
N PRO A 240 -14.99 -11.23 2.39
CA PRO A 240 -14.57 -12.58 2.80
C PRO A 240 -13.55 -13.28 1.90
N MET A 241 -13.41 -12.87 0.63
CA MET A 241 -12.54 -13.55 -0.35
C MET A 241 -11.06 -13.52 0.05
N ARG A 242 -10.41 -14.68 -0.04
CA ARG A 242 -8.97 -14.84 0.22
C ARG A 242 -8.14 -14.29 -0.96
N PRO A 243 -6.88 -13.89 -0.74
CA PRO A 243 -6.02 -13.34 -1.80
C PRO A 243 -5.85 -14.25 -3.03
N ARG A 244 -5.95 -15.58 -2.86
CA ARG A 244 -5.82 -16.59 -3.93
C ARG A 244 -7.07 -16.77 -4.81
N GLU A 245 -8.22 -16.21 -4.44
CA GLU A 245 -9.46 -16.31 -5.20
C GLU A 245 -9.50 -15.19 -6.23
N ARG A 246 -9.73 -15.49 -7.52
CA ARG A 246 -9.59 -14.49 -8.61
C ARG A 246 -10.49 -13.27 -8.44
N ALA A 247 -10.04 -12.13 -8.95
CA ALA A 247 -10.83 -10.90 -8.95
C ALA A 247 -12.12 -11.01 -9.79
N ILE A 248 -13.24 -10.56 -9.23
CA ILE A 248 -14.58 -10.54 -9.85
C ILE A 248 -14.76 -9.20 -10.58
N ARG A 249 -14.54 -9.19 -11.91
CA ARG A 249 -14.58 -7.97 -12.72
C ARG A 249 -15.94 -7.69 -13.39
N GLY A 250 -16.89 -8.63 -13.35
CA GLY A 250 -18.18 -8.50 -14.04
C GLY A 250 -19.01 -7.28 -13.63
N GLN A 251 -18.89 -6.81 -12.38
CA GLN A 251 -19.59 -5.62 -11.88
C GLN A 251 -18.90 -4.29 -12.24
N LEU A 252 -17.66 -4.32 -12.73
CA LEU A 252 -16.81 -3.12 -12.85
C LEU A 252 -17.36 -2.09 -13.85
N LYS A 253 -18.00 -2.53 -14.94
CA LYS A 253 -18.67 -1.62 -15.90
C LYS A 253 -19.80 -0.82 -15.27
N MET A 254 -20.63 -1.46 -14.44
CA MET A 254 -21.68 -0.76 -13.68
C MET A 254 -21.05 0.27 -12.73
N ILE A 255 -20.02 -0.13 -11.97
CA ILE A 255 -19.37 0.75 -10.98
C ILE A 255 -18.73 1.97 -11.66
N ALA A 256 -18.07 1.77 -12.80
CA ALA A 256 -17.48 2.86 -13.57
C ALA A 256 -18.55 3.81 -14.13
N ASN A 257 -19.62 3.28 -14.74
CA ASN A 257 -20.74 4.08 -15.25
C ASN A 257 -21.34 4.98 -14.15
N VAL A 258 -21.57 4.44 -12.93
CA VAL A 258 -22.08 5.24 -11.80
C VAL A 258 -21.10 6.36 -11.41
N CYS A 259 -19.80 6.06 -11.36
CA CYS A 259 -18.79 7.08 -11.09
C CYS A 259 -18.82 8.18 -12.17
N HIS A 260 -18.93 7.80 -13.45
CA HIS A 260 -19.00 8.72 -14.59
C HIS A 260 -20.27 9.57 -14.63
N GLU A 261 -21.43 9.03 -14.26
CA GLU A 261 -22.68 9.79 -14.08
C GLU A 261 -22.53 10.93 -13.05
N ALA A 262 -21.73 10.70 -12.00
CA ALA A 262 -21.41 11.71 -11.00
C ALA A 262 -20.21 12.61 -11.41
N GLY A 263 -19.36 12.12 -12.31
CA GLY A 263 -18.10 12.73 -12.74
C GLY A 263 -16.88 12.41 -11.87
N VAL A 264 -16.98 11.37 -11.05
CA VAL A 264 -15.92 10.79 -10.21
C VAL A 264 -15.06 9.86 -11.07
N ALA A 265 -13.75 9.84 -10.85
CA ALA A 265 -12.87 8.89 -11.53
C ALA A 265 -12.90 7.50 -10.85
N CYS A 266 -12.98 6.42 -11.62
CA CYS A 266 -13.05 5.04 -11.14
C CYS A 266 -11.76 4.27 -11.45
N LEU A 267 -10.98 3.93 -10.41
CA LEU A 267 -9.82 3.04 -10.53
C LEU A 267 -10.19 1.58 -10.19
N MET A 268 -9.75 0.65 -11.02
CA MET A 268 -9.89 -0.78 -10.72
C MET A 268 -8.69 -1.35 -9.94
N ASN A 269 -8.94 -2.32 -9.07
CA ASN A 269 -7.90 -3.00 -8.30
C ASN A 269 -8.21 -4.50 -8.15
N GLY A 270 -7.16 -5.33 -8.15
CA GLY A 270 -7.26 -6.78 -8.00
C GLY A 270 -6.83 -7.54 -9.26
N ASP A 271 -5.82 -8.40 -9.10
CA ASP A 271 -5.20 -9.23 -10.15
C ASP A 271 -4.70 -8.42 -11.36
N VAL A 272 -4.15 -7.24 -11.10
CA VAL A 272 -3.40 -6.44 -12.07
C VAL A 272 -1.91 -6.67 -11.78
N GLU A 273 -1.17 -7.17 -12.76
CA GLU A 273 0.24 -7.56 -12.61
C GLU A 273 1.23 -6.58 -13.24
N THR A 274 0.84 -5.85 -14.30
CA THR A 274 1.69 -4.84 -14.98
C THR A 274 0.91 -3.58 -15.36
N ARG A 275 1.63 -2.50 -15.72
CA ARG A 275 1.05 -1.25 -16.24
C ARG A 275 0.18 -1.47 -17.48
N GLU A 276 0.68 -2.23 -18.44
CA GLU A 276 -0.01 -2.49 -19.71
C GLU A 276 -1.24 -3.37 -19.51
N GLU A 277 -1.16 -4.40 -18.66
CA GLU A 277 -2.35 -5.16 -18.27
C GLU A 277 -3.36 -4.27 -17.55
N GLY A 278 -2.91 -3.39 -16.66
CA GLY A 278 -3.76 -2.46 -15.93
C GLY A 278 -4.55 -1.54 -16.85
N LEU A 279 -3.89 -0.90 -17.83
CA LEU A 279 -4.56 -0.05 -18.82
C LEU A 279 -5.53 -0.85 -19.69
N ARG A 280 -5.13 -2.02 -20.19
CA ARG A 280 -5.99 -2.90 -21.01
C ARG A 280 -7.25 -3.36 -20.24
N LEU A 281 -7.09 -3.76 -18.97
CA LEU A 281 -8.23 -4.16 -18.13
C LEU A 281 -9.12 -2.97 -17.79
N ALA A 282 -8.54 -1.79 -17.56
CA ALA A 282 -9.32 -0.58 -17.32
C ALA A 282 -10.21 -0.27 -18.54
N GLU A 283 -9.65 -0.28 -19.74
CA GLU A 283 -10.39 -0.12 -21.00
C GLU A 283 -11.46 -1.22 -21.20
N GLU A 284 -11.09 -2.51 -21.05
CA GLU A 284 -12.00 -3.66 -21.20
C GLU A 284 -13.26 -3.54 -20.32
N PHE A 285 -13.09 -3.05 -19.09
CA PHE A 285 -14.13 -2.93 -18.07
C PHE A 285 -14.64 -1.50 -17.84
N GLY A 286 -14.26 -0.53 -18.69
CA GLY A 286 -14.72 0.86 -18.63
C GLY A 286 -14.22 1.69 -17.44
N ALA A 287 -13.25 1.21 -16.67
CA ALA A 287 -12.63 1.97 -15.59
C ALA A 287 -11.61 2.98 -16.17
N ASP A 288 -11.34 4.06 -15.43
CA ASP A 288 -10.45 5.13 -15.89
C ASP A 288 -8.96 4.79 -15.73
N GLY A 289 -8.63 3.78 -14.92
CA GLY A 289 -7.25 3.41 -14.62
C GLY A 289 -7.14 2.22 -13.68
N ALA A 290 -5.91 1.85 -13.30
CA ALA A 290 -5.64 0.64 -12.54
C ALA A 290 -4.68 0.86 -11.37
N MET A 291 -4.93 0.16 -10.27
CA MET A 291 -4.10 0.19 -9.05
C MET A 291 -3.44 -1.17 -8.83
N ILE A 292 -2.10 -1.18 -8.74
CA ILE A 292 -1.28 -2.38 -8.58
C ILE A 292 -0.82 -2.52 -7.12
N ALA A 293 -1.02 -3.71 -6.54
CA ALA A 293 -0.69 -4.01 -5.14
C ALA A 293 0.40 -5.08 -5.04
N THR A 294 0.02 -6.37 -4.98
CA THR A 294 0.93 -7.50 -4.71
C THR A 294 2.00 -7.70 -5.78
N ALA A 295 1.74 -7.35 -7.04
CA ALA A 295 2.75 -7.40 -8.09
C ALA A 295 3.83 -6.32 -7.87
N ALA A 296 3.42 -5.10 -7.47
CA ALA A 296 4.34 -4.02 -7.10
C ALA A 296 5.08 -4.31 -5.79
N GLU A 297 4.46 -4.95 -4.78
CA GLU A 297 5.14 -5.39 -3.56
C GLU A 297 6.26 -6.40 -3.85
N LYS A 298 6.05 -7.30 -4.80
CA LYS A 298 7.02 -8.30 -5.25
C LYS A 298 8.07 -7.71 -6.20
N ASN A 299 7.67 -6.84 -7.12
CA ASN A 299 8.56 -6.24 -8.10
C ASN A 299 7.98 -4.89 -8.60
N PRO A 300 8.38 -3.76 -8.02
CA PRO A 300 7.97 -2.42 -8.45
C PRO A 300 8.28 -2.08 -9.92
N SER A 301 9.15 -2.83 -10.61
CA SER A 301 9.38 -2.62 -12.05
C SER A 301 8.16 -2.99 -12.92
N CYS A 302 7.09 -3.52 -12.32
CA CYS A 302 5.78 -3.74 -12.98
C CYS A 302 5.13 -2.47 -13.56
N PHE A 303 5.60 -1.29 -13.17
CA PHE A 303 5.15 -0.01 -13.72
C PHE A 303 5.85 0.38 -15.03
N ARG A 304 6.97 -0.27 -15.40
CA ARG A 304 7.68 -0.01 -16.67
C ARG A 304 6.82 -0.39 -17.87
N THR A 305 7.05 0.30 -19.00
CA THR A 305 6.47 -0.08 -20.29
C THR A 305 7.30 -1.15 -20.99
N ALA A 306 6.75 -1.78 -22.04
CA ALA A 306 7.52 -2.64 -22.94
C ALA A 306 8.64 -1.86 -23.66
N ASP A 307 8.43 -0.58 -23.97
CA ASP A 307 9.46 0.29 -24.57
C ASP A 307 10.62 0.55 -23.59
N ASP A 308 10.35 0.60 -22.28
CA ASP A 308 11.37 0.60 -21.22
C ASP A 308 12.00 -0.81 -21.00
N GLY A 309 11.66 -1.81 -21.79
CA GLY A 309 12.14 -3.20 -21.63
C GLY A 309 11.41 -4.02 -20.55
N GLY A 310 10.28 -3.54 -20.03
CA GLY A 310 9.40 -4.30 -19.14
C GLY A 310 10.00 -4.63 -17.77
N LEU A 311 9.64 -5.80 -17.22
CA LEU A 311 10.03 -6.25 -15.87
C LEU A 311 11.54 -6.49 -15.75
N LEU A 312 12.14 -5.91 -14.71
CA LEU A 312 13.53 -6.16 -14.33
C LEU A 312 13.69 -7.42 -13.47
N PRO A 313 14.85 -8.08 -13.52
CA PRO A 313 15.26 -9.08 -12.53
C PRO A 313 15.16 -8.56 -11.09
N TRP A 314 14.86 -9.45 -10.14
CA TRP A 314 14.67 -9.07 -8.74
C TRP A 314 15.91 -8.39 -8.13
N ARG A 315 17.12 -8.73 -8.61
CA ARG A 315 18.37 -8.25 -8.04
C ARG A 315 18.60 -6.76 -8.32
N ASP A 316 18.29 -6.30 -9.53
CA ASP A 316 18.40 -4.89 -9.93
C ASP A 316 17.37 -4.02 -9.19
N VAL A 317 16.17 -4.57 -9.00
CA VAL A 317 15.07 -3.94 -8.25
C VAL A 317 15.41 -3.82 -6.76
N VAL A 318 16.03 -4.84 -6.19
CA VAL A 318 16.49 -4.83 -4.79
C VAL A 318 17.68 -3.90 -4.58
N ASP A 319 18.60 -3.81 -5.54
CA ASP A 319 19.70 -2.84 -5.52
C ASP A 319 19.17 -1.40 -5.48
N GLN A 320 18.26 -1.06 -6.39
CA GLN A 320 17.63 0.27 -6.43
C GLN A 320 16.72 0.53 -5.21
N TYR A 321 16.08 -0.49 -4.63
CA TYR A 321 15.34 -0.37 -3.38
C TYR A 321 16.26 -0.04 -2.19
N LEU A 322 17.43 -0.70 -2.11
CA LEU A 322 18.41 -0.44 -1.06
C LEU A 322 18.96 0.98 -1.15
N ASP A 323 19.27 1.48 -2.35
CA ASP A 323 19.71 2.87 -2.55
C ASP A 323 18.72 3.89 -1.98
N LEU A 324 17.43 3.73 -2.30
CA LEU A 324 16.35 4.60 -1.80
C LEU A 324 16.10 4.43 -0.29
N ALA A 325 16.21 3.21 0.23
CA ALA A 325 16.05 2.94 1.66
C ALA A 325 17.21 3.53 2.49
N LEU A 326 18.43 3.54 1.94
CA LEU A 326 19.62 4.19 2.50
C LEU A 326 19.57 5.72 2.35
N GLU A 327 18.90 6.25 1.34
CA GLU A 327 18.74 7.70 1.15
C GLU A 327 17.85 8.34 2.20
N VAL A 328 16.77 7.67 2.57
CA VAL A 328 15.76 8.24 3.48
C VAL A 328 15.89 7.73 4.92
N ASP A 329 17.00 7.07 5.28
CA ASP A 329 17.20 6.36 6.55
C ASP A 329 15.96 5.54 6.95
N ASN A 330 15.52 4.63 6.06
CA ASN A 330 14.33 3.84 6.32
C ASN A 330 14.55 2.85 7.48
N HIS A 331 13.51 2.60 8.26
CA HIS A 331 13.62 1.74 9.44
C HIS A 331 14.00 0.30 9.03
N TRP A 332 15.16 -0.19 9.46
CA TRP A 332 15.73 -1.46 8.99
C TRP A 332 14.76 -2.66 9.01
N ALA A 333 13.95 -2.82 10.06
CA ALA A 333 12.98 -3.92 10.14
C ALA A 333 11.88 -3.85 9.07
N ASN A 334 11.58 -2.65 8.55
CA ASN A 334 10.68 -2.46 7.42
C ASN A 334 11.39 -2.82 6.10
N THR A 335 12.57 -2.24 5.85
CA THR A 335 13.41 -2.56 4.68
C THR A 335 13.58 -4.07 4.52
N LYS A 336 13.99 -4.76 5.59
CA LYS A 336 14.13 -6.21 5.63
C LYS A 336 12.84 -6.97 5.29
N TYR A 337 11.68 -6.47 5.73
CA TYR A 337 10.40 -7.10 5.42
C TYR A 337 10.04 -6.97 3.92
N LEU A 338 10.31 -5.82 3.29
CA LEU A 338 10.17 -5.64 1.84
C LEU A 338 11.16 -6.51 1.05
N LEU A 339 12.42 -6.58 1.48
CA LEU A 339 13.41 -7.47 0.84
C LEU A 339 12.94 -8.93 0.82
N SER A 340 12.27 -9.40 1.89
CA SER A 340 11.66 -10.73 1.92
C SER A 340 10.40 -10.89 1.03
N GLN A 341 9.82 -9.81 0.49
CA GLN A 341 8.77 -9.89 -0.54
C GLN A 341 9.38 -9.89 -1.95
N MET A 342 10.42 -9.10 -2.17
CA MET A 342 11.07 -8.93 -3.48
C MET A 342 11.98 -10.09 -3.87
N ILE A 343 12.76 -10.61 -2.91
CA ILE A 343 13.70 -11.72 -3.15
C ILE A 343 12.91 -13.04 -3.13
N PRO A 344 12.92 -13.83 -4.23
CA PRO A 344 12.25 -15.12 -4.24
C PRO A 344 12.79 -16.07 -3.16
N GLY A 345 11.90 -16.70 -2.39
CA GLY A 345 12.28 -17.56 -1.24
C GLY A 345 13.11 -18.81 -1.57
N LYS A 346 13.35 -19.09 -2.86
CA LYS A 346 14.25 -20.16 -3.35
C LYS A 346 15.67 -19.67 -3.61
N GLU A 347 15.93 -18.36 -3.63
CA GLU A 347 17.26 -17.80 -3.83
C GLU A 347 18.20 -18.13 -2.66
N PRO A 348 19.47 -18.49 -2.91
CA PRO A 348 20.45 -18.75 -1.85
C PRO A 348 20.59 -17.58 -0.86
N PHE A 349 20.47 -16.36 -1.37
CA PHE A 349 20.57 -15.11 -0.61
C PHE A 349 19.44 -14.89 0.39
N TYR A 350 18.25 -15.47 0.17
CA TYR A 350 17.05 -15.20 0.99
C TYR A 350 17.29 -15.48 2.48
N GLN A 351 17.95 -16.60 2.80
CA GLN A 351 18.26 -16.97 4.19
C GLN A 351 19.32 -16.05 4.83
N LEU A 352 20.18 -15.43 4.03
CA LEU A 352 21.16 -14.46 4.53
C LEU A 352 20.46 -13.15 4.90
N VAL A 353 19.61 -12.62 4.02
CA VAL A 353 18.79 -11.42 4.26
C VAL A 353 17.88 -11.56 5.47
N VAL A 354 17.23 -12.72 5.64
CA VAL A 354 16.43 -13.04 6.83
C VAL A 354 17.27 -13.05 8.13
N ARG A 355 18.58 -13.24 8.05
CA ARG A 355 19.49 -13.25 9.22
C ARG A 355 20.12 -11.87 9.52
N SER A 356 20.34 -11.02 8.50
CA SER A 356 20.94 -9.68 8.61
C SER A 356 20.33 -8.81 9.72
N LYS A 357 21.17 -8.00 10.38
CA LYS A 357 20.84 -7.13 11.52
C LYS A 357 20.94 -5.63 11.24
N GLY A 358 21.64 -5.24 10.18
CA GLY A 358 21.64 -3.89 9.62
C GLY A 358 21.79 -3.89 8.09
N TYR A 359 21.85 -2.71 7.50
CA TYR A 359 22.07 -2.52 6.07
C TYR A 359 23.45 -3.02 5.64
N LYS A 360 24.50 -2.83 6.44
CA LYS A 360 25.85 -3.32 6.12
C LYS A 360 25.87 -4.83 5.96
N ASP A 361 25.20 -5.54 6.87
CA ASP A 361 25.07 -7.01 6.78
C ASP A 361 24.38 -7.43 5.47
N VAL A 362 23.33 -6.70 5.05
CA VAL A 362 22.54 -7.09 3.87
C VAL A 362 23.25 -6.76 2.56
N CYS A 363 23.95 -5.63 2.47
CA CYS A 363 24.72 -5.27 1.27
C CYS A 363 25.89 -6.23 1.05
N ASN A 364 26.56 -6.67 2.12
CA ASN A 364 27.56 -7.73 2.04
C ASN A 364 26.92 -9.09 1.65
N ALA A 365 25.79 -9.45 2.26
CA ALA A 365 25.10 -10.71 1.98
C ALA A 365 24.52 -10.82 0.56
N LEU A 366 24.22 -9.69 -0.09
CA LEU A 366 23.70 -9.61 -1.46
C LEU A 366 24.78 -9.30 -2.51
N GLU A 367 26.03 -9.13 -2.08
CA GLU A 367 27.18 -8.80 -2.94
C GLU A 367 26.99 -7.47 -3.70
N PHE A 368 26.61 -6.42 -2.95
CA PHE A 368 26.48 -5.02 -3.41
C PHE A 368 27.54 -4.13 -2.76
N PRO A 369 28.81 -4.15 -3.23
CA PRO A 369 29.91 -3.45 -2.58
C PRO A 369 29.75 -1.92 -2.61
N HIS A 370 29.09 -1.36 -3.64
CA HIS A 370 28.85 0.07 -3.79
C HIS A 370 27.98 0.67 -2.67
N HIS A 371 27.10 -0.12 -2.05
CA HIS A 371 26.28 0.32 -0.91
C HIS A 371 26.98 0.23 0.44
N VAL A 372 28.06 -0.56 0.59
CA VAL A 372 28.60 -0.96 1.90
C VAL A 372 29.07 0.24 2.75
N GLN A 373 29.63 1.29 2.13
CA GLN A 373 30.02 2.50 2.85
C GLN A 373 28.80 3.22 3.42
N ARG A 374 27.87 3.64 2.55
CA ARG A 374 26.62 4.34 2.93
C ARG A 374 25.81 3.52 3.93
N ALA A 375 25.73 2.20 3.74
CA ALA A 375 25.09 1.27 4.65
C ALA A 375 25.72 1.24 6.05
N THR A 376 27.04 1.41 6.15
CA THR A 376 27.72 1.53 7.45
C THR A 376 27.37 2.85 8.14
N GLU A 377 27.29 3.95 7.40
CA GLU A 377 26.91 5.28 7.93
C GLU A 377 25.45 5.30 8.40
N VAL A 378 24.51 4.75 7.61
CA VAL A 378 23.09 4.58 7.96
C VAL A 378 22.92 3.67 9.18
N ASP A 379 23.66 2.56 9.26
CA ASP A 379 23.61 1.66 10.43
C ASP A 379 24.05 2.38 11.72
N ILE A 380 25.02 3.30 11.65
CA ILE A 380 25.42 4.13 12.81
C ILE A 380 24.31 5.11 13.18
N ARG A 381 23.74 5.86 12.22
CA ARG A 381 22.63 6.80 12.50
C ARG A 381 21.40 6.13 13.09
N LEU A 382 21.10 4.91 12.65
CA LEU A 382 19.97 4.11 13.15
C LEU A 382 20.29 3.29 14.43
N GLY A 383 21.52 3.35 14.95
CA GLY A 383 21.93 2.61 16.15
C GLY A 383 21.95 1.08 15.98
N LEU A 384 22.26 0.62 14.78
CA LEU A 384 22.32 -0.79 14.38
C LEU A 384 23.74 -1.38 14.51
N ASP A 385 24.76 -0.54 14.59
CA ASP A 385 26.16 -0.89 14.85
C ASP A 385 26.37 -1.68 16.16
N GLY A 386 25.59 -1.38 17.19
CA GLY A 386 25.58 -2.08 18.49
C GLY A 386 25.19 -3.57 18.44
N PHE A 387 24.76 -4.09 17.28
CA PHE A 387 24.45 -5.52 17.10
C PHE A 387 25.66 -6.41 16.84
N VAL A 388 26.90 -5.90 16.93
CA VAL A 388 28.11 -6.73 17.13
C VAL A 388 27.85 -7.69 18.29
N SER A 389 27.69 -8.96 17.95
CA SER A 389 27.07 -9.96 18.81
C SER A 389 27.67 -9.97 20.22
N LYS A 390 26.84 -9.98 21.27
CA LYS A 390 27.31 -10.23 22.65
C LYS A 390 28.11 -11.54 22.76
N LYS A 391 27.90 -12.49 21.83
CA LYS A 391 28.67 -13.72 21.67
C LYS A 391 30.11 -13.47 21.19
N ALA A 392 30.34 -12.45 20.35
CA ALA A 392 31.67 -11.98 19.94
C ALA A 392 32.40 -11.28 21.10
N LEU A 393 31.72 -10.39 21.85
CA LEU A 393 32.30 -9.80 23.07
C LEU A 393 32.65 -10.85 24.14
N HIS A 394 31.81 -11.88 24.34
CA HIS A 394 32.13 -12.98 25.26
C HIS A 394 33.30 -13.84 24.76
N LYS A 395 33.38 -14.11 23.45
CA LYS A 395 34.50 -14.86 22.85
C LYS A 395 35.81 -14.06 22.93
N ALA A 396 35.76 -12.74 22.74
CA ALA A 396 36.90 -11.85 22.94
C ALA A 396 37.35 -11.82 24.41
N LYS A 397 36.44 -11.66 25.37
CA LYS A 397 36.77 -11.71 26.81
C LYS A 397 37.39 -13.03 27.24
N ASN A 398 36.89 -14.16 26.72
CA ASN A 398 37.46 -15.48 27.01
C ASN A 398 38.82 -15.70 26.32
N ALA A 399 39.05 -15.14 25.13
CA ALA A 399 40.36 -15.17 24.47
C ALA A 399 41.41 -14.34 25.23
N SER A 400 41.05 -13.14 25.70
CA SER A 400 41.93 -12.32 26.54
C SER A 400 42.23 -12.95 27.91
N ALA A 401 41.31 -13.76 28.45
CA ALA A 401 41.56 -14.51 29.69
C ALA A 401 42.57 -15.65 29.50
N HIS A 402 42.58 -16.32 28.34
CA HIS A 402 43.57 -17.36 28.04
C HIS A 402 44.95 -16.81 27.64
N ALA A 403 45.03 -15.58 27.14
CA ALA A 403 46.31 -14.91 26.86
C ALA A 403 47.02 -14.40 28.13
N ALA A 404 46.32 -14.26 29.25
CA ALA A 404 46.79 -13.61 30.47
C ALA A 404 47.11 -14.58 31.63
N GLY A 405 47.80 -15.69 31.35
CA GLY A 405 48.67 -16.41 32.30
C GLY A 405 48.08 -16.94 33.63
N GLY A 406 46.76 -16.93 33.84
CA GLY A 406 46.13 -17.31 35.10
C GLY A 406 46.19 -18.82 35.37
N LYS A 407 47.00 -19.26 36.34
CA LYS A 407 47.01 -20.65 36.83
C LYS A 407 45.62 -21.04 37.38
N PRO A 408 45.10 -22.24 37.09
CA PRO A 408 43.89 -22.72 37.74
C PRO A 408 44.18 -23.03 39.22
N GLY A 409 43.54 -22.28 40.12
CA GLY A 409 43.56 -22.57 41.55
C GLY A 409 42.77 -23.85 41.86
N ALA A 410 43.41 -24.78 42.57
CA ALA A 410 42.74 -25.95 43.12
C ALA A 410 41.88 -25.58 44.35
N GLU A 411 41.16 -26.58 44.85
CA GLU A 411 40.38 -26.58 46.10
C GLU A 411 39.06 -25.78 46.11
N ARG A 412 37.97 -26.53 45.86
CA ARG A 412 36.98 -26.82 46.91
C ARG A 412 36.19 -28.08 46.57
N GLN A 413 36.37 -29.13 47.38
CA GLN A 413 35.50 -30.30 47.39
C GLN A 413 34.17 -30.01 48.13
N ASP A 414 33.21 -30.89 47.90
CA ASP A 414 31.91 -31.03 48.59
C ASP A 414 30.93 -29.84 48.65
N LYS A 415 29.91 -29.94 47.77
CA LYS A 415 28.65 -30.58 48.18
C LYS A 415 27.80 -31.00 46.97
N LYS A 416 27.66 -32.31 46.74
CA LYS A 416 26.63 -32.86 45.83
C LYS A 416 25.26 -32.77 46.51
N GLN A 417 24.32 -32.04 45.91
CA GLN A 417 22.89 -32.31 46.09
C GLN A 417 22.18 -32.39 44.73
N HIS A 418 21.24 -33.32 44.63
CA HIS A 418 20.58 -33.72 43.39
C HIS A 418 19.73 -32.60 42.76
N LYS A 419 19.79 -32.51 41.42
CA LYS A 419 18.60 -32.30 40.60
C LYS A 419 18.52 -33.39 39.53
N LYS A 420 17.49 -34.24 39.62
CA LYS A 420 17.11 -35.18 38.56
C LYS A 420 16.48 -34.43 37.39
N GLY A 421 16.52 -35.05 36.20
CA GLY A 421 16.02 -34.49 34.95
C GLY A 421 14.50 -34.54 34.79
N LEU A 422 14.03 -34.10 33.63
CA LEU A 422 12.62 -34.02 33.28
C LEU A 422 12.01 -35.39 32.96
N SER A 423 11.05 -35.80 33.77
CA SER A 423 9.89 -36.63 33.38
C SER A 423 8.72 -36.23 34.28
N GLU A 424 7.49 -36.54 33.88
CA GLU A 424 6.26 -36.23 34.62
C GLU A 424 5.83 -34.75 34.66
N ARG A 425 5.19 -34.33 33.57
CA ARG A 425 3.90 -33.64 33.69
C ARG A 425 3.01 -34.06 32.52
N GLY A 426 2.23 -35.12 32.76
CA GLY A 426 1.39 -35.75 31.74
C GLY A 426 0.15 -34.92 31.41
N VAL A 427 -0.35 -35.11 30.19
CA VAL A 427 -1.70 -34.73 29.77
C VAL A 427 -2.61 -35.92 30.03
N THR A 428 -3.71 -35.73 30.73
CA THR A 428 -4.89 -36.60 30.64
C THR A 428 -6.15 -35.76 30.61
N THR A 429 -7.10 -36.20 29.78
CA THR A 429 -8.36 -35.53 29.45
C THR A 429 -9.53 -36.07 30.28
N ALA A 430 -10.54 -35.20 30.41
CA ALA A 430 -11.93 -35.42 30.84
C ALA A 430 -12.43 -36.83 31.19
N SER A 431 -13.22 -36.91 32.27
CA SER A 431 -14.27 -37.92 32.46
C SER A 431 -15.55 -37.27 33.00
N GLU A 432 -16.70 -37.82 32.59
CA GLU A 432 -18.03 -37.27 32.82
C GLU A 432 -18.56 -37.60 34.22
N SER A 433 -19.34 -36.69 34.82
CA SER A 433 -20.16 -36.99 36.00
C SER A 433 -21.61 -37.26 35.59
N LYS A 434 -22.05 -38.52 35.71
CA LYS A 434 -23.44 -38.93 35.47
C LYS A 434 -24.40 -38.29 36.47
N GLN A 435 -25.55 -37.83 36.00
CA GLN A 435 -26.72 -37.60 36.84
C GLN A 435 -27.47 -38.93 37.03
N GLU A 436 -27.85 -39.25 38.26
CA GLU A 436 -28.84 -40.29 38.54
C GLU A 436 -30.25 -39.69 38.63
N VAL A 437 -31.25 -40.49 38.25
CA VAL A 437 -32.66 -40.10 38.17
C VAL A 437 -33.45 -40.90 39.20
N HIS A 438 -34.27 -40.22 40.01
CA HIS A 438 -35.42 -40.82 40.68
C HIS A 438 -36.60 -39.81 40.75
N PRO A 439 -37.86 -40.27 40.86
CA PRO A 439 -38.95 -39.65 40.10
C PRO A 439 -40.17 -39.20 40.95
N VAL A 440 -41.27 -38.88 40.25
CA VAL A 440 -42.67 -38.78 40.70
C VAL A 440 -43.16 -37.41 41.18
N ALA A 441 -43.95 -36.71 40.34
CA ALA A 441 -45.40 -36.54 40.54
C ALA A 441 -46.01 -35.56 39.51
N LEU A 442 -47.22 -35.85 39.02
CA LEU A 442 -48.08 -34.94 38.26
C LEU A 442 -48.85 -34.01 39.19
N THR A 443 -49.23 -32.82 38.67
CA THR A 443 -50.55 -32.14 38.70
C THR A 443 -50.45 -30.64 38.96
N GLY A 444 -51.29 -29.86 38.27
CA GLY A 444 -51.40 -28.40 38.38
C GLY A 444 -51.26 -27.71 37.03
#